data_AF-A0A5E4XH31-F1
#
_entry.id   AF-A0A5E4XH31-F1
#
_cell.length_a   1.000
_cell.length_b   1.000
_cell.length_c   1.000
_cell.angle_alpha   90.00
_cell.angle_beta   90.00
_cell.angle_gamma   90.00
#
_symmetry.space_group_name_H-M   'P 1'
#
loop_
_entity.id
_entity.type
_entity.pdbx_description
1 polymer ?
#
loop_
_entity_poly.entity_id
_entity_poly.type
_entity_poly.pdbx_seq_one_letter_code
_entity_poly.pdbx_strand_id
1 'polypeptide(L)'
;MTCNTQMKTAMGCGKAPITAAQRAQLARDARDLYGAAKRKGCTLDVWDHAREAPAAREHFELGCWLYYFVRLDYANKATLNLRIDIVRRLFEAGLHSPGYMFYTVFDFGERQFDGVFEQGDAEQVIEGLRAFLCNDKVRKGFEYFGWSLEGAQVALF
;
A
#
# COMPACT_ATOMS: atom_id res chain seq x y z
N MET A 1 25.23 14.43 -6.40
CA MET A 1 24.32 13.29 -6.15
C MET A 1 23.47 13.07 -7.39
N THR A 2 23.90 12.17 -8.25
CA THR A 2 23.18 11.78 -9.47
C THR A 2 22.08 10.80 -9.09
N CYS A 3 20.82 11.22 -9.24
CA CYS A 3 19.66 10.36 -9.08
C CYS A 3 19.76 9.22 -10.10
N ASN A 4 20.01 8.01 -9.63
CA ASN A 4 20.29 6.85 -10.46
C ASN A 4 19.04 6.50 -11.26
N THR A 5 19.03 6.86 -12.54
CA THR A 5 17.87 6.81 -13.44
C THR A 5 17.52 5.38 -13.89
N GLN A 6 18.23 4.36 -13.40
CA GLN A 6 18.11 2.97 -13.86
C GLN A 6 17.04 2.11 -13.13
N MET A 7 16.42 2.56 -12.03
CA MET A 7 15.27 1.84 -11.44
C MET A 7 13.91 2.23 -12.05
N LYS A 8 13.89 3.07 -13.10
CA LYS A 8 12.65 3.55 -13.74
C LYS A 8 11.83 2.47 -14.48
N THR A 9 12.34 1.26 -14.65
CA THR A 9 11.81 0.33 -15.67
C THR A 9 11.12 -0.94 -15.17
N ALA A 10 10.97 -1.18 -13.85
CA ALA A 10 10.37 -2.44 -13.37
C ALA A 10 9.12 -2.33 -12.47
N MET A 11 8.77 -1.18 -11.89
CA MET A 11 7.61 -1.05 -10.99
C MET A 11 6.65 0.04 -11.44
N GLY A 12 6.05 -0.20 -12.61
CA GLY A 12 5.31 0.79 -13.38
C GLY A 12 4.20 1.55 -12.64
N CYS A 13 4.00 2.78 -13.10
CA CYS A 13 2.80 3.60 -12.99
C CYS A 13 1.62 2.93 -13.75
N GLY A 14 1.33 1.67 -13.39
CA GLY A 14 0.43 0.77 -14.11
C GLY A 14 -0.73 0.29 -13.25
N LYS A 15 -1.74 -0.23 -13.95
CA LYS A 15 -2.90 -0.89 -13.34
C LYS A 15 -2.46 -2.11 -12.53
N ALA A 16 -3.09 -2.34 -11.39
CA ALA A 16 -2.90 -3.53 -10.57
C ALA A 16 -3.15 -4.80 -11.39
N PRO A 17 -2.33 -5.84 -11.21
CA PRO A 17 -2.39 -7.10 -11.96
C PRO A 17 -3.52 -8.00 -11.46
N ILE A 18 -4.75 -7.51 -11.60
CA ILE A 18 -6.00 -8.20 -11.27
C ILE A 18 -6.82 -8.42 -12.53
N THR A 19 -7.66 -9.46 -12.52
CA THR A 19 -8.54 -9.75 -13.66
C THR A 19 -9.58 -8.64 -13.87
N ALA A 20 -10.10 -8.54 -15.09
CA ALA A 20 -11.19 -7.62 -15.40
C ALA A 20 -12.44 -7.88 -14.52
N ALA A 21 -12.72 -9.15 -14.21
CA ALA A 21 -13.83 -9.54 -13.35
C ALA A 21 -13.64 -9.04 -11.90
N GLN A 22 -12.45 -9.22 -11.32
CA GLN A 22 -12.12 -8.69 -9.99
C GLN A 22 -12.23 -7.16 -9.97
N ARG A 23 -11.64 -6.48 -10.95
CA ARG A 23 -11.71 -5.02 -11.06
C ARG A 23 -13.14 -4.52 -11.16
N ALA A 24 -13.98 -5.17 -11.97
CA ALA A 24 -15.40 -4.82 -12.09
C ALA A 24 -16.17 -5.05 -10.78
N GLN A 25 -15.84 -6.11 -10.03
CA GLN A 25 -16.40 -6.37 -8.71
C GLN A 25 -16.00 -5.27 -7.72
N LEU A 26 -14.70 -4.97 -7.60
CA LEU A 26 -14.20 -3.89 -6.74
C LEU A 26 -14.82 -2.54 -7.09
N ALA A 27 -15.03 -2.24 -8.38
CA ALA A 27 -15.68 -1.00 -8.82
C ALA A 27 -17.18 -0.96 -8.48
N ARG A 28 -17.86 -2.11 -8.38
CA ARG A 28 -19.22 -2.17 -7.85
C ARG A 28 -19.21 -1.97 -6.33
N ASP A 29 -18.31 -2.66 -5.63
CA ASP A 29 -18.18 -2.59 -4.18
C ASP A 29 -17.81 -1.16 -3.70
N ALA A 30 -16.92 -0.46 -4.41
CA ALA A 30 -16.57 0.94 -4.13
C ALA A 30 -17.74 1.94 -4.30
N ARG A 31 -18.80 1.55 -5.02
CA ARG A 31 -20.02 2.36 -5.16
C ARG A 31 -21.08 2.02 -4.10
N ASP A 32 -20.97 0.87 -3.46
CA ASP A 32 -21.92 0.32 -2.49
C ASP A 32 -21.17 -0.37 -1.34
N LEU A 33 -20.57 0.44 -0.46
CA LEU A 33 -19.77 -0.05 0.66
C LEU A 33 -20.62 -0.84 1.66
N TYR A 34 -21.84 -0.40 1.98
CA TYR A 34 -22.73 -1.14 2.87
C TYR A 34 -23.11 -2.50 2.30
N GLY A 35 -23.41 -2.59 1.01
CA GLY A 35 -23.64 -3.87 0.36
C GLY A 35 -22.39 -4.73 0.30
N ALA A 36 -21.20 -4.14 0.10
CA ALA A 36 -19.93 -4.86 0.16
C ALA A 36 -19.67 -5.43 1.56
N ALA A 37 -19.87 -4.62 2.60
CA ALA A 37 -19.74 -5.04 4.00
C ALA A 37 -20.69 -6.21 4.32
N LYS A 38 -21.96 -6.10 3.90
CA LYS A 38 -22.95 -7.17 4.05
C LYS A 38 -22.54 -8.47 3.34
N ARG A 39 -22.00 -8.40 2.12
CA ARG A 39 -21.52 -9.58 1.37
C ARG A 39 -20.30 -10.24 2.03
N LYS A 40 -19.42 -9.44 2.64
CA LYS A 40 -18.21 -9.91 3.31
C LYS A 40 -18.45 -10.32 4.77
N GLY A 41 -19.61 -9.98 5.33
CA GLY A 41 -19.94 -10.27 6.72
C GLY A 41 -19.16 -9.42 7.72
N CYS A 42 -18.73 -8.21 7.34
CA CYS A 42 -18.11 -7.25 8.25
C CYS A 42 -19.10 -6.15 8.66
N THR A 43 -18.86 -5.59 9.86
CA THR A 43 -19.56 -4.41 10.33
C THR A 43 -18.92 -3.18 9.70
N LEU A 44 -19.73 -2.33 9.07
CA LEU A 44 -19.32 -1.02 8.60
C LEU A 44 -20.20 0.02 9.29
N ASP A 45 -19.61 0.79 10.21
CA ASP A 45 -20.32 1.88 10.85
C ASP A 45 -20.29 3.16 9.99
N VAL A 46 -20.95 4.22 10.47
CA VAL A 46 -21.06 5.49 9.75
C VAL A 46 -19.72 6.23 9.63
N TRP A 47 -18.83 6.08 10.62
CA TRP A 47 -17.54 6.75 10.66
C TRP A 47 -16.54 6.08 9.73
N ASP A 48 -16.54 4.75 9.71
CA ASP A 48 -15.76 3.96 8.76
C ASP A 48 -16.25 4.21 7.34
N HIS A 49 -17.57 4.24 7.11
CA HIS A 49 -18.09 4.59 5.79
C HIS A 49 -17.64 6.00 5.35
N ALA A 50 -17.69 6.99 6.24
CA ALA A 50 -17.26 8.36 5.94
C ALA A 50 -15.77 8.46 5.57
N ARG A 51 -14.93 7.56 6.10
CA ARG A 51 -13.50 7.49 5.78
C ARG A 51 -13.19 6.65 4.53
N GLU A 52 -13.82 5.49 4.40
CA GLU A 52 -13.55 4.54 3.32
C GLU A 52 -14.16 4.99 1.98
N ALA A 53 -15.33 5.61 1.97
CA ALA A 53 -16.01 5.96 0.72
C ALA A 53 -15.24 6.97 -0.16
N PRO A 54 -14.65 8.07 0.39
CA PRO A 54 -13.78 8.94 -0.39
C PRO A 54 -12.53 8.20 -0.90
N ALA A 55 -11.87 7.43 -0.03
CA ALA A 55 -10.66 6.71 -0.39
C ALA A 55 -10.88 5.66 -1.50
N ALA A 56 -11.99 4.93 -1.45
CA ALA A 56 -12.34 3.96 -2.49
C ALA A 56 -12.61 4.63 -3.86
N ARG A 57 -13.02 5.91 -3.88
CA ARG A 57 -13.26 6.68 -5.10
C ARG A 57 -11.98 7.34 -5.61
N GLU A 58 -11.29 8.07 -4.75
CA GLU A 58 -10.13 8.90 -5.08
C GLU A 58 -8.87 8.06 -5.31
N HIS A 59 -8.76 6.92 -4.61
CA HIS A 59 -7.61 6.03 -4.63
C HIS A 59 -7.98 4.64 -5.14
N PHE A 60 -8.94 4.52 -6.06
CA PHE A 60 -9.43 3.23 -6.55
C PHE A 60 -8.30 2.32 -7.09
N GLU A 61 -7.37 2.87 -7.87
CA GLU A 61 -6.27 2.07 -8.43
C GLU A 61 -5.28 1.63 -7.35
N LEU A 62 -5.01 2.48 -6.35
CA LEU A 62 -4.22 2.11 -5.19
C LEU A 62 -4.93 0.99 -4.42
N GLY A 63 -6.23 1.12 -4.16
CA GLY A 63 -7.04 0.06 -3.57
C GLY A 63 -6.96 -1.26 -4.35
N CYS A 64 -6.94 -1.23 -5.68
CA CYS A 64 -6.74 -2.43 -6.50
C CYS A 64 -5.36 -3.08 -6.27
N TRP A 65 -4.30 -2.28 -6.09
CA TRP A 65 -2.97 -2.78 -5.75
C TRP A 65 -2.94 -3.38 -4.34
N LEU A 66 -3.60 -2.74 -3.37
CA LEU A 66 -3.72 -3.24 -2.01
C LEU A 66 -4.46 -4.59 -2.00
N TYR A 67 -5.59 -4.69 -2.71
CA TYR A 67 -6.32 -5.95 -2.87
C TYR A 67 -5.43 -7.06 -3.47
N TYR A 68 -4.66 -6.75 -4.52
CA TYR A 68 -3.73 -7.71 -5.11
C TYR A 68 -2.67 -8.17 -4.10
N PHE A 69 -2.08 -7.23 -3.35
CA PHE A 69 -1.11 -7.53 -2.32
C PHE A 69 -1.69 -8.45 -1.24
N VAL A 70 -2.86 -8.13 -0.68
CA VAL A 70 -3.50 -8.93 0.37
C VAL A 70 -3.74 -10.37 -0.08
N ARG A 71 -4.15 -10.57 -1.34
CA ARG A 71 -4.34 -11.92 -1.90
C ARG A 71 -3.05 -12.72 -2.00
N LEU A 72 -1.93 -12.06 -2.28
CA LEU A 72 -0.62 -12.71 -2.30
C LEU A 72 -0.06 -12.93 -0.91
N ASP A 73 -0.28 -11.99 0.00
CA ASP A 73 0.16 -12.06 1.39
C ASP A 73 -0.50 -13.24 2.11
N TYR A 74 -1.82 -13.39 2.01
CA TYR A 74 -2.53 -14.57 2.53
C TYR A 74 -2.09 -15.89 1.90
N ALA A 75 -1.54 -15.85 0.70
CA ALA A 75 -1.00 -17.03 0.03
C ALA A 75 0.48 -17.28 0.36
N ASN A 76 1.10 -16.48 1.24
CA ASN A 76 2.54 -16.45 1.51
C ASN A 76 3.39 -16.29 0.23
N LYS A 77 2.90 -15.47 -0.70
CA LYS A 77 3.53 -15.18 -2.01
C LYS A 77 3.89 -13.71 -2.20
N ALA A 78 3.63 -12.87 -1.20
CA ALA A 78 4.06 -11.48 -1.24
C ALA A 78 5.60 -11.40 -1.17
N THR A 79 6.22 -10.81 -2.19
CA THR A 79 7.67 -10.63 -2.24
C THR A 79 8.08 -9.35 -1.52
N LEU A 80 9.35 -9.27 -1.11
CA LEU A 80 9.93 -8.04 -0.56
C LEU A 80 9.71 -6.83 -1.49
N ASN A 81 9.94 -7.00 -2.80
CA ASN A 81 9.72 -5.93 -3.78
C ASN A 81 8.26 -5.48 -3.84
N LEU A 82 7.31 -6.40 -3.74
CA LEU A 82 5.89 -6.04 -3.71
C LEU A 82 5.55 -5.27 -2.43
N ARG A 83 6.08 -5.69 -1.28
CA ARG A 83 5.93 -4.98 0.00
C ARG A 83 6.47 -3.55 -0.07
N ILE A 84 7.68 -3.37 -0.60
CA ILE A 84 8.27 -2.05 -0.88
C ILE A 84 7.35 -1.22 -1.81
N ASP A 85 6.87 -1.83 -2.90
CA ASP A 85 6.01 -1.13 -3.87
C ASP A 85 4.69 -0.66 -3.24
N ILE A 86 4.08 -1.47 -2.37
CA ILE A 86 2.84 -1.10 -1.68
C ILE A 86 3.05 0.09 -0.74
N VAL A 87 4.10 0.06 0.10
CA VAL A 87 4.40 1.19 1.00
C VAL A 87 4.73 2.44 0.20
N ARG A 88 5.52 2.31 -0.88
CA ARG A 88 5.81 3.40 -1.80
C ARG A 88 4.52 4.03 -2.34
N ARG A 89 3.59 3.23 -2.86
CA ARG A 89 2.33 3.72 -3.42
C ARG A 89 1.44 4.40 -2.38
N LEU A 90 1.38 3.87 -1.15
CA LEU A 90 0.69 4.49 -0.03
C LEU A 90 1.29 5.86 0.29
N PHE A 91 2.61 5.95 0.41
CA PHE A 91 3.29 7.21 0.69
C PHE A 91 3.16 8.22 -0.45
N GLU A 92 3.23 7.79 -1.71
CA GLU A 92 2.96 8.65 -2.88
C GLU A 92 1.52 9.18 -2.93
N ALA A 93 0.57 8.46 -2.34
CA ALA A 93 -0.79 8.95 -2.13
C ALA A 93 -0.90 9.93 -0.94
N GLY A 94 0.15 10.05 -0.11
CA GLY A 94 0.16 10.84 1.12
C GLY A 94 -0.44 10.10 2.32
N LEU A 95 -0.52 8.77 2.24
CA LEU A 95 -1.16 7.90 3.23
C LEU A 95 -0.06 7.15 4.01
N HIS A 96 0.38 7.71 5.13
CA HIS A 96 1.47 7.14 5.93
C HIS A 96 0.98 6.11 6.95
N SER A 97 -0.24 6.28 7.47
CA SER A 97 -0.94 5.32 8.31
C SER A 97 -2.38 5.18 7.80
N PRO A 98 -2.64 4.27 6.84
CA PRO A 98 -3.95 4.16 6.21
C PRO A 98 -5.02 3.57 7.16
N GLY A 99 -4.61 2.88 8.23
CA GLY A 99 -5.51 2.15 9.13
C GLY A 99 -6.49 1.28 8.32
N TYR A 100 -7.78 1.42 8.59
CA TYR A 100 -8.85 0.69 7.90
C TYR A 100 -9.44 1.39 6.66
N MET A 101 -8.79 2.42 6.12
CA MET A 101 -9.31 3.24 5.01
C MET A 101 -9.63 2.46 3.72
N PHE A 102 -9.06 1.26 3.55
CA PHE A 102 -9.23 0.41 2.37
C PHE A 102 -9.83 -0.96 2.69
N TYR A 103 -10.35 -1.16 3.91
CA TYR A 103 -10.65 -2.49 4.42
C TYR A 103 -11.87 -3.11 3.76
N THR A 104 -13.02 -2.44 3.78
CA THR A 104 -14.30 -3.03 3.35
C THR A 104 -14.28 -3.46 1.89
N VAL A 105 -13.64 -2.69 1.00
CA VAL A 105 -13.59 -3.02 -0.43
C VAL A 105 -12.36 -3.87 -0.77
N PHE A 106 -11.18 -3.49 -0.27
CA PHE A 106 -9.91 -4.04 -0.74
C PHE A 106 -9.22 -5.00 0.24
N ASP A 107 -9.86 -5.28 1.39
CA ASP A 107 -9.37 -6.16 2.47
C ASP A 107 -8.03 -5.72 3.07
N PHE A 108 -7.65 -4.45 2.90
CA PHE A 108 -6.41 -3.90 3.42
C PHE A 108 -6.68 -3.02 4.63
N GLY A 109 -6.19 -3.45 5.80
CA GLY A 109 -6.28 -2.72 7.06
C GLY A 109 -4.92 -2.59 7.76
N GLU A 110 -4.96 -2.15 9.02
CA GLU A 110 -3.79 -1.98 9.88
C GLU A 110 -2.94 -3.25 9.96
N ARG A 111 -3.57 -4.41 10.15
CA ARG A 111 -2.86 -5.71 10.21
C ARG A 111 -2.03 -6.00 8.96
N GLN A 112 -2.56 -5.67 7.78
CA GLN A 112 -1.86 -5.89 6.51
C GLN A 112 -0.72 -4.88 6.33
N PHE A 113 -0.90 -3.64 6.81
CA PHE A 113 0.13 -2.62 6.79
C PHE A 113 1.29 -2.98 7.73
N ASP A 114 1.01 -3.32 8.99
CA ASP A 114 2.04 -3.72 9.97
C ASP A 114 2.76 -4.99 9.52
N GLY A 115 1.99 -5.95 8.96
CA GLY A 115 2.51 -7.18 8.38
C GLY A 115 3.54 -6.97 7.28
N VAL A 116 3.61 -5.79 6.66
CA VAL A 116 4.70 -5.45 5.72
C VAL A 116 6.06 -5.40 6.43
N PHE A 117 6.11 -4.97 7.69
CA PHE A 117 7.35 -4.78 8.44
C PHE A 117 7.63 -5.91 9.43
N GLU A 118 6.62 -6.68 9.84
CA GLU A 118 6.75 -7.72 10.87
C GLU A 118 7.33 -9.07 10.37
N GLN A 119 7.85 -9.15 9.14
CA GLN A 119 8.38 -10.41 8.56
C GLN A 119 9.86 -10.68 8.90
N GLY A 120 10.45 -9.92 9.82
CA GLY A 120 11.87 -10.05 10.22
C GLY A 120 12.87 -9.38 9.28
N ASP A 121 12.39 -8.68 8.24
CA ASP A 121 13.19 -7.98 7.24
C ASP A 121 12.72 -6.52 7.03
N ALA A 122 12.15 -5.91 8.08
CA ALA A 122 11.69 -4.52 8.07
C ALA A 122 12.74 -3.55 7.51
N GLU A 123 14.00 -3.71 7.92
CA GLU A 123 15.11 -2.88 7.46
C GLU A 123 15.30 -2.94 5.95
N GLN A 124 15.07 -4.10 5.32
CA GLN A 124 15.19 -4.26 3.87
C GLN A 124 14.05 -3.54 3.15
N VAL A 125 12.85 -3.52 3.73
CA VAL A 125 11.71 -2.74 3.20
C VAL A 125 12.04 -1.24 3.26
N ILE A 126 12.53 -0.76 4.41
CA ILE A 126 12.89 0.64 4.62
C ILE A 126 14.02 1.04 3.67
N GLU A 127 15.06 0.23 3.54
CA GLU A 127 16.19 0.48 2.63
C GLU A 127 15.72 0.52 1.17
N GLY A 128 14.85 -0.41 0.76
CA GLY A 128 14.26 -0.41 -0.57
C GLY A 128 13.44 0.85 -0.88
N LEU A 129 12.77 1.42 0.12
CA LEU A 129 12.03 2.68 -0.03
C LEU A 129 12.95 3.89 -0.23
N ARG A 130 14.22 3.84 0.18
CA ARG A 130 15.15 4.97 0.05
C ARG A 130 15.41 5.38 -1.39
N ALA A 131 15.31 4.42 -2.32
CA ALA A 131 15.41 4.69 -3.75
C ALA A 131 14.40 5.73 -4.25
N PHE A 132 13.34 6.00 -3.47
CA PHE A 132 12.24 6.90 -3.81
C PHE A 132 12.23 8.21 -3.00
N LEU A 133 13.27 8.52 -2.23
CA LEU A 133 13.35 9.73 -1.39
C LEU A 133 13.39 11.05 -2.19
N CYS A 134 13.59 11.01 -3.51
CA CYS A 134 13.40 12.19 -4.36
C CYS A 134 11.93 12.63 -4.45
N ASN A 135 10.99 11.77 -4.06
CA ASN A 135 9.58 12.12 -3.94
C ASN A 135 9.30 12.68 -2.54
N ASP A 136 8.84 13.93 -2.46
CA ASP A 136 8.54 14.63 -1.20
C ASP A 136 7.55 13.86 -0.31
N LYS A 137 6.57 13.18 -0.88
CA LYS A 137 5.58 12.45 -0.10
C LYS A 137 6.13 11.17 0.52
N VAL A 138 7.07 10.51 -0.17
CA VAL A 138 7.81 9.36 0.37
C VAL A 138 8.73 9.82 1.49
N ARG A 139 9.47 10.93 1.29
CA ARG A 139 10.29 11.54 2.33
C ARG A 139 9.48 11.89 3.58
N LYS A 140 8.30 12.50 3.42
CA LYS A 140 7.38 12.77 4.55
C LYS A 140 6.93 11.51 5.27
N GLY A 141 6.83 10.38 4.58
CA GLY A 141 6.57 9.10 5.22
C GLY A 141 7.73 8.67 6.13
N PHE A 142 8.98 8.82 5.69
CA PHE A 142 10.14 8.59 6.56
C PHE A 142 10.13 9.51 7.79
N GLU A 143 9.84 10.80 7.60
CA GLU A 143 9.73 11.77 8.69
C GLU A 143 8.62 11.39 9.68
N TYR A 144 7.44 10.96 9.19
CA TYR A 144 6.31 10.52 10.00
C TYR A 144 6.69 9.36 10.93
N PHE A 145 7.45 8.38 10.43
CA PHE A 145 7.90 7.23 11.21
C PHE A 145 9.21 7.45 11.97
N GLY A 146 9.85 8.61 11.84
CA GLY A 146 11.16 8.88 12.45
C GLY A 146 12.30 8.06 11.85
N TRP A 147 12.15 7.55 10.63
CA TRP A 147 13.20 6.80 9.94
C TRP A 147 14.28 7.74 9.43
N SER A 148 15.55 7.37 9.61
CA SER A 148 16.69 8.11 9.02
C SER A 148 16.48 8.29 7.52
N LEU A 149 16.81 9.45 6.97
CA LEU A 149 16.84 9.69 5.51
C LEU A 149 18.13 9.17 4.87
N GLU A 150 19.17 8.99 5.66
CA GLU A 150 20.44 8.42 5.24
C GLU A 150 20.38 6.89 5.33
N GLY A 151 20.87 6.21 4.28
CA GLY A 151 21.01 4.75 4.25
C GLY A 151 21.87 4.24 5.40
N ALA A 152 21.72 2.96 5.73
CA ALA A 152 22.68 2.32 6.62
C ALA A 152 24.08 2.48 6.00
N GLN A 153 24.97 3.22 6.66
CA GLN A 153 26.38 3.17 6.29
C GLN A 153 26.80 1.72 6.50
N VAL A 154 27.18 1.06 5.40
CA VAL A 154 27.87 -0.23 5.50
C VAL A 154 29.12 0.05 6.31
N ALA A 155 29.13 -0.38 7.56
CA ALA A 155 30.31 -0.32 8.38
C ALA A 155 31.34 -1.21 7.69
N LEU A 156 32.30 -0.60 6.99
CA LEU A 156 33.48 -1.26 6.48
C LEU A 156 34.29 -1.70 7.69
N PHE A 157 34.06 -2.94 8.14
CA PHE A 157 34.96 -3.68 9.02
C PHE A 157 35.62 -4.79 8.23
#